data_AF-J9FAZ3-F1
#
_entry.id   AF-J9FAZ3-F1
#
_cell.length_a   1.000
_cell.length_b   1.000
_cell.length_c   1.000
_cell.angle_alpha   90.00
_cell.angle_beta   90.00
_cell.angle_gamma   90.00
#
_symmetry.space_group_name_H-M   'P 1'
#
loop_
_entity.id
_entity.type
_entity.pdbx_description
1 polymer ?
#
loop_
_entity_poly.entity_id
_entity_poly.type
_entity_poly.pdbx_seq_one_letter_code
_entity_poly.pdbx_strand_id
1 'polypeptide(L)'
;MQKKAKRNAPVGTPESTGIPGYIGGTLRRNINFEISDGGMAATVEPTAEYAPYVELGTRFMEAQPYLKPAFEEQKKQFEKDLQKLVR
;
A
#
# COMPACT_ATOMS: atom_id res chain seq x y z
N MET A 1 4.26 4.96 -6.00
CA MET A 1 3.09 4.31 -5.37
C MET A 1 3.45 3.08 -4.54
N GLN A 2 3.78 1.91 -5.13
CA GLN A 2 3.99 0.64 -4.41
C GLN A 2 4.98 0.72 -3.22
N LYS A 3 6.15 1.34 -3.42
CA LYS A 3 7.16 1.53 -2.37
C LYS A 3 6.60 2.28 -1.15
N LYS A 4 5.74 3.27 -1.37
CA LYS A 4 5.10 4.05 -0.31
C LYS A 4 4.06 3.21 0.43
N ALA A 5 3.21 2.48 -0.31
CA ALA A 5 2.24 1.57 0.28
C ALA A 5 2.92 0.49 1.15
N LYS A 6 4.01 -0.13 0.65
CA LYS A 6 4.82 -1.09 1.41
C LYS A 6 5.45 -0.50 2.68
N ARG A 7 5.87 0.76 2.65
CA ARG A 7 6.43 1.43 3.82
C ARG A 7 5.36 1.76 4.86
N ASN A 8 4.16 2.12 4.42
CA ASN A 8 3.06 2.48 5.30
C ASN A 8 2.33 1.26 5.87
N ALA A 9 2.43 0.09 5.23
CA ALA A 9 1.77 -1.12 5.67
C ALA A 9 2.29 -1.56 7.06
N PRO A 10 1.39 -1.84 8.03
CA PRO A 10 1.81 -2.28 9.35
C PRO A 10 2.49 -3.64 9.29
N VAL A 11 3.46 -3.84 10.18
CA VAL A 11 4.19 -5.10 10.34
C VAL A 11 4.13 -5.52 11.80
N GLY A 12 3.83 -6.79 12.03
CA GLY A 12 3.91 -7.34 13.38
C GLY A 12 5.38 -7.45 13.82
N THR A 13 5.66 -6.96 15.02
CA THR A 13 6.93 -7.00 15.73
C THR A 13 6.80 -7.79 17.04
N PRO A 14 7.89 -8.14 17.72
CA PRO A 14 7.84 -8.73 19.05
C PRO A 14 7.03 -7.88 20.03
N GLU A 15 7.13 -6.55 19.96
CA GLU A 15 6.40 -5.62 20.84
C GLU A 15 4.89 -5.66 20.58
N SER A 16 4.48 -5.77 19.32
CA SER A 16 3.05 -5.83 18.97
C SER A 16 2.39 -7.20 19.22
N THR A 17 3.18 -8.27 19.26
CA THR A 17 2.67 -9.65 19.33
C THR A 17 2.96 -10.36 20.65
N GLY A 18 3.95 -9.90 21.41
CA GLY A 18 4.47 -10.58 22.60
C GLY A 18 5.33 -11.80 22.29
N ILE A 19 5.63 -12.10 21.02
CA ILE A 19 6.38 -13.28 20.61
C ILE A 19 7.84 -12.89 20.33
N PRO A 20 8.82 -13.39 21.13
CA PRO A 20 10.24 -13.11 20.91
C PRO A 20 10.69 -13.54 19.50
N GLY A 21 11.37 -12.64 18.79
CA GLY A 21 11.88 -12.91 17.44
C GLY A 21 10.83 -12.94 16.33
N TYR A 22 9.58 -12.52 16.58
CA TYR A 22 8.55 -12.47 15.55
C TYR A 22 8.87 -11.46 14.44
N ILE A 23 8.87 -11.93 13.19
CA ILE A 23 9.10 -11.09 11.99
C ILE A 23 7.86 -11.13 11.10
N GLY A 24 6.97 -10.16 11.30
CA GLY A 24 5.75 -10.01 10.50
C GLY A 24 5.98 -9.40 9.11
N GLY A 25 4.88 -8.93 8.52
CA GLY A 25 4.90 -8.18 7.25
C GLY A 25 4.37 -8.93 6.03
N THR A 26 3.51 -9.94 6.22
CA THR A 26 2.79 -10.62 5.12
C THR A 26 2.04 -9.62 4.23
N LEU A 27 1.26 -8.70 4.82
CA LEU A 27 0.57 -7.64 4.08
C LEU A 27 1.55 -6.83 3.21
N ARG A 28 2.65 -6.37 3.80
CA ARG A 28 3.69 -5.62 3.09
C ARG A 28 4.28 -6.40 1.90
N ARG A 29 4.51 -7.70 2.07
CA ARG A 29 5.07 -8.57 1.00
C ARG A 29 4.08 -8.77 -0.13
N ASN A 30 2.78 -8.86 0.18
CA ASN A 30 1.68 -9.11 -0.76
C ASN A 30 1.14 -7.85 -1.46
N ILE A 31 1.79 -6.69 -1.33
CA ILE A 31 1.49 -5.52 -2.17
C ILE A 31 2.22 -5.68 -3.50
N ASN A 32 1.47 -6.07 -4.53
CA ASN A 32 1.98 -6.36 -5.87
C ASN A 32 1.97 -5.11 -6.74
N PHE A 33 2.72 -5.18 -7.85
CA PHE A 33 2.79 -4.14 -8.85
C PHE A 33 2.82 -4.79 -10.23
N GLU A 34 1.98 -4.31 -11.11
CA GLU A 34 1.88 -4.78 -12.49
C GLU A 34 1.82 -3.58 -13.42
N ILE A 35 2.47 -3.70 -14.58
CA ILE A 35 2.37 -2.76 -15.68
C ILE A 35 1.57 -3.44 -16.78
N SER A 36 0.53 -2.77 -17.26
CA SER A 36 -0.36 -3.26 -18.31
C SER A 36 -0.51 -2.21 -19.43
N ASP A 37 -1.39 -2.48 -20.39
CA ASP A 37 -1.73 -1.56 -21.49
C ASP A 37 -0.52 -1.04 -22.26
N GLY A 38 0.43 -1.93 -22.56
CA GLY A 38 1.65 -1.56 -23.29
C GLY A 38 2.55 -0.57 -22.55
N GLY A 39 2.45 -0.47 -21.22
CA GLY A 39 3.19 0.48 -20.41
C GLY A 39 2.40 1.72 -19.99
N MET A 40 1.14 1.84 -20.43
CA MET A 40 0.31 3.03 -20.18
C MET A 40 -0.52 2.94 -18.90
N ALA A 41 -0.59 1.75 -18.29
CA ALA A 41 -1.27 1.55 -17.02
C ALA A 41 -0.37 0.82 -16.02
N ALA A 42 -0.54 1.13 -14.74
CA ALA A 42 0.12 0.41 -13.67
C ALA A 42 -0.83 0.20 -12.48
N THR A 43 -0.92 -1.04 -12.02
CA THR A 43 -1.77 -1.45 -10.91
C THR A 43 -0.92 -1.75 -9.69
N VAL A 44 -1.35 -1.26 -8.53
CA VAL A 44 -0.77 -1.64 -7.23
C VAL A 44 -1.88 -2.16 -6.35
N GLU A 45 -1.76 -3.43 -5.97
CA GLU A 45 -2.81 -4.14 -5.25
C GLU A 45 -2.24 -4.95 -4.08
N PRO A 46 -2.81 -4.83 -2.87
CA PRO A 46 -2.58 -5.78 -1.79
C PRO A 46 -3.43 -7.05 -2.01
N THR A 47 -2.77 -8.22 -2.08
CA THR A 47 -3.44 -9.51 -2.32
C THR A 47 -3.72 -10.33 -1.05
N ALA A 48 -3.34 -9.82 0.12
CA ALA A 48 -3.71 -10.46 1.38
C ALA A 48 -5.22 -10.28 1.63
N GLU A 49 -5.96 -11.35 1.90
CA GLU A 49 -7.44 -11.28 2.06
C GLU A 49 -7.90 -10.27 3.12
N TYR A 50 -7.13 -10.11 4.19
CA TYR A 50 -7.42 -9.18 5.28
C TYR A 50 -7.01 -7.72 5.00
N ALA A 51 -6.41 -7.44 3.84
CA ALA A 51 -5.94 -6.11 3.45
C ALA A 51 -7.00 -5.00 3.56
N PRO A 52 -8.27 -5.22 3.17
CA PRO A 52 -9.31 -4.19 3.30
C PRO A 52 -9.61 -3.83 4.75
N TYR A 53 -9.56 -4.81 5.66
CA TYR A 53 -9.80 -4.59 7.08
C TYR A 53 -8.75 -3.69 7.72
N VAL A 54 -7.49 -3.79 7.26
CA VAL A 54 -6.40 -2.92 7.71
C VAL A 54 -6.55 -1.52 7.14
N GLU A 55 -6.86 -1.39 5.84
CA GLU A 55 -7.00 -0.09 5.18
C GLU A 55 -8.19 0.72 5.71
N LEU A 56 -9.33 0.06 5.92
CA LEU A 56 -10.62 0.69 6.22
C LEU A 56 -11.02 0.59 7.70
N GLY A 57 -10.35 -0.25 8.48
CA GLY A 57 -10.73 -0.56 9.85
C GLY A 57 -11.89 -1.56 9.94
N THR A 58 -12.24 -1.92 11.17
CA THR A 58 -13.36 -2.81 11.50
C THR A 58 -14.03 -2.32 12.79
N ARG A 59 -15.11 -3.00 13.23
CA ARG A 59 -15.78 -2.72 14.51
C ARG A 59 -14.82 -2.67 15.72
N PHE A 60 -13.73 -3.43 15.70
CA PHE A 60 -12.80 -3.58 16.84
C PHE A 60 -11.38 -3.10 16.55
N MET A 61 -11.15 -2.49 15.39
CA MET A 61 -9.82 -2.04 14.98
C MET A 61 -9.94 -0.77 14.16
N GLU A 62 -9.28 0.29 14.61
CA GLU A 62 -9.16 1.54 13.85
C GLU A 62 -8.47 1.31 12.50
N ALA A 63 -8.84 2.13 11.52
CA ALA A 63 -8.24 2.09 10.20
C ALA A 63 -6.75 2.44 10.25
N GLN A 64 -5.92 1.68 9.55
CA GLN A 64 -4.49 1.92 9.37
C GLN A 64 -4.20 2.05 7.88
N PRO A 65 -4.61 3.17 7.26
CA PRO A 65 -4.54 3.34 5.82
C PRO A 65 -3.09 3.37 5.33
N TYR A 66 -2.74 2.46 4.43
CA TYR A 66 -1.44 2.34 3.81
C TYR A 66 -1.49 2.57 2.29
N LEU A 67 -2.61 2.22 1.65
CA LEU A 67 -2.80 2.29 0.21
C LEU A 67 -3.30 3.66 -0.24
N LYS A 68 -4.38 4.19 0.37
CA LYS A 68 -4.96 5.48 -0.01
C LYS A 68 -3.98 6.65 0.11
N PRO A 69 -3.19 6.79 1.19
CA PRO A 69 -2.20 7.87 1.27
C PRO A 69 -1.11 7.76 0.19
N ALA A 70 -0.71 6.53 -0.17
CA ALA A 70 0.26 6.30 -1.24
C ALA A 70 -0.31 6.61 -2.63
N PHE A 71 -1.60 6.36 -2.84
CA PHE A 71 -2.33 6.72 -4.05
C PHE A 71 -2.45 8.23 -4.21
N GLU A 72 -2.91 8.96 -3.18
CA GLU A 72 -3.09 10.42 -3.23
C GLU A 72 -1.77 11.15 -3.55
N GLU A 73 -0.64 10.67 -3.01
CA GLU A 73 0.69 11.19 -3.33
C GLU A 73 1.06 10.92 -4.79
N GLN A 74 0.86 9.69 -5.28
CA GLN A 74 1.16 9.33 -6.67
C GLN A 74 0.28 10.09 -7.65
N LYS A 75 -1.01 10.23 -7.35
CA LYS A 75 -1.98 10.93 -8.21
C LYS A 75 -1.52 12.35 -8.51
N LYS A 76 -1.14 13.09 -7.47
CA LYS A 76 -0.61 14.47 -7.61
C LYS A 76 0.64 14.52 -8.47
N GLN A 77 1.54 13.54 -8.34
CA GLN A 77 2.75 13.47 -9.16
C GLN A 77 2.41 13.15 -10.63
N PHE A 78 1.52 12.18 -10.85
CA PHE A 78 1.08 11.76 -12.17
C PHE A 78 0.42 12.91 -12.94
N GLU A 79 -0.51 13.64 -12.32
CA GLU A 79 -1.17 14.82 -12.91
C GLU A 79 -0.13 15.90 -13.31
N LYS A 80 0.84 16.18 -12.45
CA LYS A 80 1.92 17.14 -12.74
C LYS A 80 2.79 16.71 -13.91
N ASP A 81 3.09 15.43 -14.02
CA ASP A 81 3.93 14.92 -15.10
C ASP A 81 3.18 14.93 -16.44
N LEU A 82 1.88 14.62 -16.46
CA LEU A 82 1.04 14.80 -17.65
C LEU A 82 0.99 16.26 -18.10
N GLN A 83 0.82 17.21 -17.19
CA GLN A 83 0.81 18.64 -17.52
C GLN A 83 2.11 19.13 -18.17
N LYS A 84 3.25 18.54 -17.82
CA LYS A 84 4.54 18.86 -18.45
C LYS A 84 4.67 18.29 -19.86
N LEU A 85 3.99 17.19 -20.17
CA LEU A 85 4.04 16.55 -21.49
C LEU A 85 3.16 17.25 -22.53
N VAL A 86 2.11 17.95 -22.08
CA VAL A 86 1.17 18.65 -22.96
C VAL A 86 1.60 20.10 -23.26
N ARG A 87 2.58 20.63 -22.52
CA ARG A 87 3.17 21.95 -22.78
C ARG A 87 4.24 21.88 -23.86
#